data_AF-A0A957RVU8-F1
#
_entry.id   AF-A0A957RVU8-F1
#
_cell.length_a   1.000
_cell.length_b   1.000
_cell.length_c   1.000
_cell.angle_alpha   90.00
_cell.angle_beta   90.00
_cell.angle_gamma   90.00
#
_symmetry.space_group_name_H-M   'P 1'
#
loop_
_entity.id
_entity.type
_entity.pdbx_description
1 polymer ?
#
loop_
_entity_poly.entity_id
_entity_poly.type
_entity_poly.pdbx_seq_one_letter_code
_entity_poly.pdbx_strand_id
1 'polypeptide(L)'
;MTNELQPFDTQRSSRHGDRRSPETARDLEAAAFLVSPEGAAALVALEETDLGDARTLEILTHLRRTLPPDLAGAALTQARLRRRAVAKFPAANRMFFTAEALEQASGWEPALNRAAQIDAAAPPGPVLDLGCGIGGDLIALAQSRPVVAYELDPVRARFAVANAAALGLADRVTVHAADWTAARRTGQLPAAAAAFADPARRSEGRRLFSLHTMQPPLAELLMLAGEVPALAVKVMPGVEMDEVPPQCSVEFVSHAGTCKEAVLWFGRGDAPARWAAVHQAGGWLTLADDGRTPPSGDVSPGMVLYEPDPAVIRAGALAPLCER
;
A
#
# COMPACT_ATOMS: atom_id res chain seq x y z
N MET A 1 -20.50 -38.38 -49.40
CA MET A 1 -19.35 -38.52 -48.49
C MET A 1 -19.48 -37.46 -47.41
N THR A 2 -20.29 -37.78 -46.41
CA THR A 2 -20.60 -36.99 -45.23
C THR A 2 -19.68 -37.46 -44.12
N ASN A 3 -18.81 -36.59 -43.60
CA ASN A 3 -17.90 -36.94 -42.52
C ASN A 3 -18.47 -36.41 -41.20
N GLU A 4 -18.75 -37.34 -40.28
CA GLU A 4 -19.37 -37.12 -38.99
C GLU A 4 -18.42 -36.40 -38.02
N LEU A 5 -18.93 -35.37 -37.35
CA LEU A 5 -18.30 -34.72 -36.20
C LEU A 5 -18.50 -35.61 -34.96
N GLN A 6 -17.40 -36.09 -34.38
CA GLN A 6 -17.42 -36.74 -33.07
C GLN A 6 -17.60 -35.70 -31.95
N PRO A 7 -18.43 -35.98 -30.92
CA PRO A 7 -18.64 -35.06 -29.81
C PRO A 7 -17.43 -35.02 -28.86
N PHE A 8 -17.04 -33.81 -28.47
CA PHE A 8 -16.04 -33.55 -27.44
C PHE A 8 -16.46 -34.16 -26.10
N ASP A 9 -15.64 -35.07 -25.60
CA ASP A 9 -15.82 -35.75 -24.32
C ASP A 9 -15.57 -34.77 -23.16
N THR A 10 -16.66 -34.40 -22.49
CA THR A 10 -16.68 -33.61 -21.26
C THR A 10 -16.34 -34.51 -20.07
N GLN A 11 -15.06 -34.79 -19.80
CA GLN A 11 -14.62 -35.30 -18.49
C GLN A 11 -13.09 -35.28 -18.32
N ARG A 12 -12.57 -34.20 -17.73
CA ARG A 12 -11.42 -34.16 -16.78
C ARG A 12 -11.06 -32.71 -16.44
N SER A 13 -12.01 -32.00 -15.83
CA SER A 13 -11.65 -30.84 -15.00
C SER A 13 -11.25 -31.38 -13.63
N SER A 14 -9.95 -31.33 -13.35
CA SER A 14 -9.38 -31.64 -12.04
C SER A 14 -10.00 -30.71 -11.00
N ARG A 15 -10.80 -31.30 -10.10
CA ARG A 15 -11.25 -30.69 -8.86
C ARG A 15 -10.04 -30.38 -7.97
N HIS A 16 -9.36 -29.26 -8.20
CA HIS A 16 -8.55 -28.62 -7.16
C HIS A 16 -9.53 -27.86 -6.28
N GLY A 17 -10.04 -28.54 -5.25
CA GLY A 17 -10.89 -27.92 -4.25
C GLY A 17 -10.10 -26.85 -3.52
N ASP A 18 -10.55 -25.59 -3.66
CA ASP A 18 -10.19 -24.46 -2.81
C ASP A 18 -10.60 -24.76 -1.36
N ARG A 19 -9.83 -25.61 -0.66
CA ARG A 19 -9.99 -25.84 0.78
C ARG A 19 -9.23 -24.74 1.51
N ARG A 20 -9.83 -23.55 1.58
CA ARG A 20 -9.40 -22.49 2.51
C ARG A 20 -9.36 -23.04 3.93
N SER A 21 -8.40 -22.58 4.73
CA SER A 21 -8.34 -22.95 6.14
C SER A 21 -9.63 -22.48 6.86
N PRO A 22 -10.08 -23.17 7.93
CA PRO A 22 -11.24 -22.74 8.71
C PRO A 22 -11.10 -21.33 9.30
N GLU A 23 -9.87 -20.86 9.52
CA GLU A 23 -9.57 -19.51 9.98
C GLU A 23 -9.83 -18.49 8.88
N THR A 24 -9.28 -18.68 7.68
CA THR A 24 -9.54 -17.81 6.53
C THR A 24 -11.03 -17.76 6.16
N ALA A 25 -11.77 -18.87 6.31
CA ALA A 25 -13.20 -18.89 6.08
C ALA A 25 -13.96 -17.98 7.07
N ARG A 26 -13.61 -18.03 8.37
CA ARG A 26 -14.21 -17.18 9.41
C ARG A 26 -13.86 -15.71 9.21
N ASP A 27 -12.63 -15.38 8.86
CA ASP A 27 -12.21 -14.00 8.61
C ASP A 27 -12.95 -13.39 7.41
N LEU A 28 -13.18 -14.21 6.37
CA LEU A 28 -13.96 -13.79 5.20
C LEU A 28 -15.44 -13.58 5.52
N GLU A 29 -16.01 -14.40 6.41
CA GLU A 29 -17.37 -14.23 6.92
C GLU A 29 -17.49 -12.94 7.74
N ALA A 30 -16.56 -12.70 8.67
CA ALA A 30 -16.48 -11.47 9.43
C ALA A 30 -16.32 -10.24 8.51
N ALA A 31 -15.47 -10.32 7.49
CA ALA A 31 -15.32 -9.28 6.49
C ALA A 31 -16.60 -9.06 5.66
N ALA A 32 -17.32 -10.13 5.30
CA ALA A 32 -18.62 -10.05 4.61
C ALA A 32 -19.64 -9.30 5.46
N PHE A 33 -19.71 -9.65 6.74
CA PHE A 33 -20.59 -9.02 7.71
C PHE A 33 -20.27 -7.53 7.87
N LEU A 34 -19.00 -7.18 8.08
CA LEU A 34 -18.58 -5.79 8.30
C LEU A 34 -18.99 -4.86 7.16
N VAL A 35 -18.92 -5.33 5.90
CA VAL A 35 -19.29 -4.53 4.71
C VAL A 35 -20.78 -4.62 4.34
N SER A 36 -21.57 -5.38 5.10
CA SER A 36 -23.01 -5.52 4.90
C SER A 36 -23.81 -4.38 5.57
N PRO A 37 -25.09 -4.18 5.23
CA PRO A 37 -25.95 -3.23 5.94
C PRO A 37 -26.06 -3.48 7.45
N GLU A 38 -26.03 -4.75 7.87
CA GLU A 38 -26.11 -5.13 9.29
C GLU A 38 -24.81 -4.77 10.03
N GLY A 39 -23.66 -5.02 9.41
CA GLY A 39 -22.36 -4.59 9.94
C GLY A 39 -22.23 -3.07 9.97
N ALA A 40 -22.74 -2.37 8.95
CA ALA A 40 -22.78 -0.91 8.93
C ALA A 40 -23.63 -0.37 10.09
N ALA A 41 -24.81 -0.92 10.35
CA ALA A 41 -25.65 -0.54 11.49
C ALA A 41 -24.95 -0.78 12.83
N ALA A 42 -24.26 -1.92 12.99
CA ALA A 42 -23.48 -2.23 14.17
C ALA A 42 -22.32 -1.23 14.39
N LEU A 43 -21.64 -0.83 13.31
CA LEU A 43 -20.55 0.16 13.38
C LEU A 43 -21.07 1.55 13.72
N VAL A 44 -22.21 1.97 13.15
CA VAL A 44 -22.88 3.25 13.48
C VAL A 44 -23.24 3.31 14.96
N ALA A 45 -23.79 2.22 15.53
CA ALA A 45 -24.12 2.15 16.95
C ALA A 45 -22.88 2.32 17.87
N LEU A 46 -21.67 2.08 17.36
CA LEU A 46 -20.41 2.17 18.11
C LEU A 46 -19.68 3.51 17.92
N GLU A 47 -20.09 4.37 16.99
CA GLU A 47 -19.34 5.60 16.65
C GLU A 47 -19.15 6.53 17.86
N GLU A 48 -20.23 6.77 18.61
CA GLU A 48 -20.25 7.65 19.79
C GLU A 48 -20.00 6.91 21.12
N THR A 49 -19.84 5.58 21.08
CA THR A 49 -19.66 4.77 22.29
C THR A 49 -18.22 4.89 22.83
N ASP A 50 -18.01 4.98 24.14
CA ASP A 50 -16.65 4.82 24.69
C ASP A 50 -16.15 3.37 24.50
N LEU A 51 -15.19 3.18 23.58
CA LEU A 51 -14.63 1.87 23.22
C LEU A 51 -13.43 1.46 24.09
N GLY A 52 -13.20 2.15 25.22
CA GLY A 52 -12.14 1.82 26.17
C GLY A 52 -12.24 0.39 26.70
N ASP A 53 -11.10 -0.17 27.11
CA ASP A 53 -11.02 -1.59 27.47
C ASP A 53 -11.94 -1.95 28.65
N ALA A 54 -12.15 -1.03 29.58
CA ALA A 54 -13.06 -1.18 30.72
C ALA A 54 -14.52 -1.45 30.31
N ARG A 55 -14.95 -1.02 29.13
CA ARG A 55 -16.32 -1.19 28.61
C ARG A 55 -16.47 -2.41 27.69
N THR A 56 -15.38 -3.12 27.39
CA THR A 56 -15.37 -4.23 26.39
C THR A 56 -16.46 -5.27 26.65
N LEU A 57 -16.58 -5.76 27.89
CA LEU A 57 -17.55 -6.80 28.23
C LEU A 57 -18.99 -6.31 28.08
N GLU A 58 -19.26 -5.07 28.48
CA GLU A 58 -20.59 -4.45 28.34
C GLU A 58 -20.97 -4.30 26.86
N ILE A 59 -20.06 -3.75 26.05
CA ILE A 59 -20.29 -3.56 24.60
C ILE A 59 -20.56 -4.90 23.92
N LEU A 60 -19.71 -5.91 24.17
CA LEU A 60 -19.89 -7.23 23.59
C LEU A 60 -21.19 -7.89 24.07
N THR A 61 -21.57 -7.73 25.33
CA THR A 61 -22.84 -8.25 25.86
C THR A 61 -24.03 -7.60 25.15
N HIS A 62 -23.96 -6.30 24.86
CA HIS A 62 -24.99 -5.60 24.12
C HIS A 62 -25.08 -6.09 22.67
N LEU A 63 -23.96 -6.12 21.94
CA LEU A 63 -23.90 -6.56 20.54
C LEU A 63 -24.36 -8.03 20.37
N ARG A 64 -24.03 -8.89 21.33
CA ARG A 64 -24.41 -10.32 21.31
C ARG A 64 -25.90 -10.60 21.47
N ARG A 65 -26.72 -9.57 21.75
CA ARG A 65 -28.18 -9.71 21.74
C ARG A 65 -28.73 -9.92 20.33
N THR A 66 -28.05 -9.38 19.33
CA THR A 66 -28.47 -9.43 17.92
C THR A 66 -27.44 -10.08 17.01
N LEU A 67 -26.18 -10.16 17.44
CA LEU A 67 -25.08 -10.71 16.63
C LEU A 67 -24.48 -11.98 17.26
N PRO A 68 -24.02 -12.94 16.44
CA PRO A 68 -23.14 -14.01 16.89
C PRO A 68 -21.88 -13.46 17.58
N PRO A 69 -21.28 -14.20 18.54
CA PRO A 69 -20.11 -13.73 19.29
C PRO A 69 -18.94 -13.25 18.44
N ASP A 70 -18.63 -13.94 17.33
CA ASP A 70 -17.52 -13.62 16.44
C ASP A 70 -17.78 -12.32 15.67
N LEU A 71 -19.00 -12.10 15.18
CA LEU A 71 -19.38 -10.88 14.46
C LEU A 71 -19.44 -9.66 15.39
N ALA A 72 -19.91 -9.84 16.63
CA ALA A 72 -19.84 -8.81 17.67
C ALA A 72 -18.38 -8.39 17.96
N GLY A 73 -17.48 -9.38 18.04
CA GLY A 73 -16.03 -9.13 18.20
C GLY A 73 -15.44 -8.38 17.00
N ALA A 74 -15.80 -8.78 15.79
CA ALA A 74 -15.36 -8.13 14.55
C ALA A 74 -15.83 -6.66 14.48
N ALA A 75 -17.09 -6.38 14.81
CA ALA A 75 -17.63 -5.01 14.84
C ALA A 75 -16.87 -4.11 15.83
N LEU A 76 -16.69 -4.57 17.07
CA LEU A 76 -15.94 -3.82 18.09
C LEU A 76 -14.49 -3.58 17.65
N THR A 77 -13.84 -4.62 17.10
CA THR A 77 -12.47 -4.53 16.59
C THR A 77 -12.37 -3.48 15.49
N GLN A 78 -13.28 -3.53 14.52
CA GLN A 78 -13.28 -2.58 13.41
C GLN A 78 -13.55 -1.14 13.88
N ALA A 79 -14.47 -0.93 14.82
CA ALA A 79 -14.73 0.39 15.39
C ALA A 79 -13.47 0.97 16.07
N ARG A 80 -12.70 0.14 16.79
CA ARG A 80 -11.41 0.54 17.38
C ARG A 80 -10.35 0.82 16.32
N LEU A 81 -10.28 0.02 15.25
CA LEU A 81 -9.36 0.25 14.14
C LEU A 81 -9.66 1.56 13.42
N ARG A 82 -10.93 1.90 13.18
CA ARG A 82 -11.33 3.19 12.60
C ARG A 82 -10.82 4.38 13.41
N ARG A 83 -10.88 4.31 14.75
CA ARG A 83 -10.34 5.36 15.64
C ARG A 83 -8.83 5.51 15.52
N ARG A 84 -8.09 4.38 15.50
CA ARG A 84 -6.64 4.38 15.28
C ARG A 84 -6.26 4.93 13.90
N ALA A 85 -7.07 4.62 12.89
CA ALA A 85 -6.81 4.95 11.49
C ALA A 85 -6.94 6.44 11.15
N VAL A 86 -7.59 7.25 12.00
CA VAL A 86 -7.70 8.72 11.80
C VAL A 86 -6.31 9.38 11.63
N ALA A 87 -5.28 8.84 12.28
CA ALA A 87 -3.92 9.35 12.14
C ALA A 87 -3.30 9.14 10.75
N LYS A 88 -3.82 8.20 9.95
CA LYS A 88 -3.31 7.87 8.61
C LYS A 88 -4.27 8.25 7.48
N PHE A 89 -5.58 8.24 7.73
CA PHE A 89 -6.62 8.38 6.70
C PHE A 89 -7.66 9.44 7.10
N PRO A 90 -7.89 10.48 6.27
CA PRO A 90 -8.90 11.49 6.55
C PRO A 90 -10.32 10.94 6.70
N ALA A 91 -10.63 9.85 5.98
CA ALA A 91 -11.94 9.21 5.96
C ALA A 91 -11.96 7.87 6.71
N ALA A 92 -11.08 7.70 7.70
CA ALA A 92 -10.93 6.46 8.46
C ALA A 92 -12.25 5.89 9.00
N ASN A 93 -13.20 6.75 9.39
CA ASN A 93 -14.50 6.34 9.91
C ASN A 93 -15.39 5.61 8.89
N ARG A 94 -15.12 5.74 7.59
CA ARG A 94 -15.85 5.06 6.50
C ARG A 94 -15.12 3.81 6.01
N MET A 95 -13.85 3.65 6.35
CA MET A 95 -12.99 2.60 5.86
C MET A 95 -13.01 1.34 6.74
N PHE A 96 -12.48 0.25 6.21
CA PHE A 96 -12.39 -1.06 6.80
C PHE A 96 -10.92 -1.49 6.83
N PHE A 97 -10.51 -2.02 7.97
CA PHE A 97 -9.13 -2.38 8.24
C PHE A 97 -9.02 -3.78 8.82
N THR A 98 -7.86 -4.40 8.61
CA THR A 98 -7.30 -5.38 9.56
C THR A 98 -6.23 -4.68 10.39
N ALA A 99 -5.90 -5.21 11.57
CA ALA A 99 -4.88 -4.59 12.43
C ALA A 99 -3.51 -4.51 11.73
N GLU A 100 -3.09 -5.62 11.12
CA GLU A 100 -1.82 -5.72 10.41
C GLU A 100 -1.78 -4.78 9.20
N ALA A 101 -2.83 -4.75 8.39
CA ALA A 101 -2.87 -3.87 7.21
C ALA A 101 -2.91 -2.39 7.63
N LEU A 102 -3.59 -2.03 8.71
CA LEU A 102 -3.57 -0.65 9.22
C LEU A 102 -2.16 -0.23 9.65
N GLU A 103 -1.42 -1.12 10.30
CA GLU A 103 -0.04 -0.86 10.73
C GLU A 103 0.89 -0.69 9.54
N GLN A 104 0.74 -1.52 8.51
CA GLN A 104 1.54 -1.51 7.29
C GLN A 104 1.16 -0.42 6.28
N ALA A 105 -0.09 0.06 6.28
CA ALA A 105 -0.57 0.95 5.24
C ALA A 105 0.18 2.28 5.20
N SER A 106 0.38 2.78 3.99
CA SER A 106 0.92 4.11 3.72
C SER A 106 0.04 5.18 4.35
N GLY A 107 0.67 6.25 4.87
CA GLY A 107 -0.07 7.44 5.28
C GLY A 107 -0.64 8.17 4.07
N TRP A 108 -1.73 8.92 4.28
CA TRP A 108 -2.43 9.63 3.21
C TRP A 108 -1.52 10.55 2.38
N GLU A 109 -0.74 11.41 3.03
CA GLU A 109 0.10 12.39 2.34
C GLU A 109 1.19 11.72 1.46
N PRO A 110 2.01 10.77 1.95
CA PRO A 110 2.94 10.03 1.10
C PRO A 110 2.28 9.33 -0.09
N ALA A 111 1.11 8.70 0.12
CA ALA A 111 0.39 8.00 -0.94
C ALA A 111 -0.10 8.97 -2.04
N LEU A 112 -0.63 10.14 -1.66
CA LEU A 112 -1.04 11.18 -2.61
C LEU A 112 0.15 11.74 -3.39
N ASN A 113 1.26 12.02 -2.73
CA ASN A 113 2.46 12.54 -3.39
C ASN A 113 2.96 11.57 -4.47
N ARG A 114 3.05 10.28 -4.14
CA ARG A 114 3.43 9.25 -5.10
C ARG A 114 2.42 9.08 -6.22
N ALA A 115 1.11 9.11 -5.93
CA ALA A 115 0.08 9.05 -6.95
C ALA A 115 0.19 10.20 -7.95
N ALA A 116 0.47 11.42 -7.47
CA ALA A 116 0.69 12.59 -8.33
C ALA A 116 1.95 12.44 -9.21
N GLN A 117 3.04 11.91 -8.64
CA GLN A 117 4.26 11.62 -9.41
C GLN A 117 4.06 10.54 -10.48
N ILE A 118 3.30 9.48 -10.17
CA ILE A 118 2.91 8.46 -11.15
C ILE A 118 2.08 9.09 -12.26
N ASP A 119 1.07 9.90 -11.92
CA ASP A 119 0.19 10.53 -12.90
C ASP A 119 0.96 11.47 -13.85
N ALA A 120 1.92 12.23 -13.32
CA ALA A 120 2.78 13.13 -14.10
C ALA A 120 3.73 12.37 -15.06
N ALA A 121 4.19 11.17 -14.68
CA ALA A 121 5.13 10.39 -15.47
C ALA A 121 4.45 9.44 -16.48
N ALA A 122 3.21 9.02 -16.20
CA ALA A 122 2.54 7.97 -16.97
C ALA A 122 1.84 8.52 -18.24
N PRO A 123 1.98 7.86 -19.40
CA PRO A 123 1.15 8.17 -20.58
C PRO A 123 -0.33 7.91 -20.29
N PRO A 124 -1.31 8.34 -21.10
CA PRO A 124 -2.73 8.07 -20.84
C PRO A 124 -3.05 6.57 -20.69
N GLY A 125 -3.85 6.20 -19.68
CA GLY A 125 -4.24 4.80 -19.42
C GLY A 125 -4.35 4.44 -17.93
N PRO A 126 -4.79 3.20 -17.61
CA PRO A 126 -4.95 2.74 -16.24
C PRO A 126 -3.60 2.54 -15.54
N VAL A 127 -3.63 2.48 -14.21
CA VAL A 127 -2.47 2.13 -13.36
C VAL A 127 -2.70 0.78 -12.70
N LEU A 128 -1.63 0.01 -12.51
CA LEU A 128 -1.67 -1.20 -11.68
C LEU A 128 -1.30 -0.87 -10.24
N ASP A 129 -2.03 -1.44 -9.27
CA ASP A 129 -1.62 -1.47 -7.86
C ASP A 129 -1.36 -2.92 -7.45
N LEU A 130 -0.09 -3.27 -7.24
CA LEU A 130 0.40 -4.63 -7.11
C LEU A 130 0.77 -4.92 -5.64
N GLY A 131 -0.20 -5.44 -4.89
CA GLY A 131 -0.14 -5.58 -3.44
C GLY A 131 -0.92 -4.48 -2.73
N CYS A 132 -2.17 -4.23 -3.14
CA CYS A 132 -2.91 -3.04 -2.73
C CYS A 132 -3.32 -3.02 -1.25
N GLY A 133 -3.21 -4.14 -0.52
CA GLY A 133 -3.61 -4.27 0.87
C GLY A 133 -5.09 -3.91 1.07
N ILE A 134 -5.38 -3.04 2.04
CA ILE A 134 -6.73 -2.49 2.28
C ILE A 134 -7.04 -1.27 1.40
N GLY A 135 -6.17 -0.93 0.46
CA GLY A 135 -6.39 0.11 -0.55
C GLY A 135 -5.86 1.50 -0.23
N GLY A 136 -4.86 1.64 0.66
CA GLY A 136 -4.30 2.95 1.03
C GLY A 136 -3.76 3.73 -0.18
N ASP A 137 -2.79 3.14 -0.88
CA ASP A 137 -2.25 3.71 -2.13
C ASP A 137 -3.25 3.60 -3.29
N LEU A 138 -4.02 2.52 -3.38
CA LEU A 138 -5.11 2.33 -4.36
C LEU A 138 -6.06 3.54 -4.43
N ILE A 139 -6.52 4.03 -3.28
CA ILE A 139 -7.43 5.16 -3.18
C ILE A 139 -6.77 6.45 -3.67
N ALA A 140 -5.48 6.64 -3.38
CA ALA A 140 -4.71 7.80 -3.82
C ALA A 140 -4.52 7.76 -5.35
N LEU A 141 -4.13 6.62 -5.91
CA LEU A 141 -3.99 6.40 -7.36
C LEU A 141 -5.34 6.62 -8.08
N ALA A 142 -6.43 6.14 -7.49
CA ALA A 142 -7.77 6.27 -8.02
C ALA A 142 -8.33 7.70 -8.00
N GLN A 143 -7.62 8.67 -7.40
CA GLN A 143 -7.99 10.09 -7.49
C GLN A 143 -7.76 10.65 -8.89
N SER A 144 -6.70 10.21 -9.59
CA SER A 144 -6.33 10.73 -10.90
C SER A 144 -6.58 9.75 -12.04
N ARG A 145 -6.49 8.43 -11.80
CA ARG A 145 -6.53 7.42 -12.88
C ARG A 145 -7.41 6.21 -12.56
N PRO A 146 -7.96 5.48 -13.56
CA PRO A 146 -8.50 4.14 -13.32
C PRO A 146 -7.40 3.20 -12.81
N VAL A 147 -7.73 2.31 -11.87
CA VAL A 147 -6.76 1.41 -11.23
C VAL A 147 -7.22 -0.05 -11.31
N VAL A 148 -6.32 -0.93 -11.73
CA VAL A 148 -6.49 -2.38 -11.61
C VAL A 148 -5.54 -2.87 -10.52
N ALA A 149 -6.11 -3.36 -9.43
CA ALA A 149 -5.38 -3.75 -8.25
C ALA A 149 -5.33 -5.26 -8.07
N TYR A 150 -4.26 -5.75 -7.45
CA TYR A 150 -4.07 -7.14 -7.07
C TYR A 150 -3.70 -7.22 -5.59
N GLU A 151 -4.31 -8.17 -4.88
CA GLU A 151 -4.01 -8.47 -3.49
C GLU A 151 -4.16 -9.98 -3.26
N LEU A 152 -3.21 -10.59 -2.55
CA LEU A 152 -3.20 -12.04 -2.33
C LEU A 152 -4.17 -12.44 -1.20
N ASP A 153 -4.28 -11.61 -0.17
CA ASP A 153 -5.18 -11.81 0.95
C ASP A 153 -6.62 -11.45 0.57
N PRO A 154 -7.56 -12.42 0.55
CA PRO A 154 -8.92 -12.16 0.08
C PRO A 154 -9.73 -11.26 1.04
N VAL A 155 -9.37 -11.16 2.31
CA VAL A 155 -9.98 -10.24 3.28
C VAL A 155 -9.53 -8.80 2.99
N ARG A 156 -8.22 -8.60 2.79
CA ARG A 156 -7.66 -7.29 2.41
C ARG A 156 -8.23 -6.83 1.07
N ALA A 157 -8.28 -7.71 0.06
CA ALA A 157 -8.88 -7.43 -1.23
C ALA A 157 -10.36 -6.99 -1.11
N ARG A 158 -11.15 -7.69 -0.29
CA ARG A 158 -12.55 -7.31 -0.02
C ARG A 158 -12.64 -5.94 0.65
N PHE A 159 -11.78 -5.63 1.61
CA PHE A 159 -11.74 -4.31 2.22
C PHE A 159 -11.26 -3.22 1.27
N ALA A 160 -10.31 -3.49 0.37
CA ALA A 160 -9.90 -2.55 -0.67
C ALA A 160 -11.08 -2.14 -1.56
N VAL A 161 -11.89 -3.12 -2.03
CA VAL A 161 -13.12 -2.85 -2.79
C VAL A 161 -14.10 -2.01 -1.97
N ALA A 162 -14.35 -2.41 -0.72
CA ALA A 162 -15.29 -1.70 0.15
C ALA A 162 -14.83 -0.28 0.46
N ASN A 163 -13.52 -0.06 0.66
CA ASN A 163 -12.95 1.25 0.95
C ASN A 163 -13.01 2.17 -0.27
N ALA A 164 -12.68 1.67 -1.46
CA ALA A 164 -12.84 2.42 -2.71
C ALA A 164 -14.31 2.82 -2.92
N ALA A 165 -15.25 1.89 -2.75
CA ALA A 165 -16.68 2.16 -2.86
C ALA A 165 -17.17 3.16 -1.80
N ALA A 166 -16.76 2.98 -0.55
CA ALA A 166 -17.08 3.89 0.55
C ALA A 166 -16.59 5.31 0.29
N LEU A 167 -15.61 5.52 -0.59
CA LEU A 167 -15.06 6.82 -0.97
C LEU A 167 -15.52 7.31 -2.35
N GLY A 168 -16.49 6.63 -2.98
CA GLY A 168 -17.04 7.04 -4.28
C GLY A 168 -16.15 6.71 -5.47
N LEU A 169 -15.23 5.75 -5.33
CA LEU A 169 -14.25 5.35 -6.35
C LEU A 169 -14.55 3.98 -6.98
N ALA A 170 -15.73 3.41 -6.72
CA ALA A 170 -16.10 2.07 -7.21
C ALA A 170 -15.95 1.94 -8.74
N ASP A 171 -16.34 2.97 -9.50
CA ASP A 171 -16.30 2.95 -10.97
C ASP A 171 -14.88 3.12 -11.54
N ARG A 172 -13.88 3.38 -10.67
CA ARG A 172 -12.49 3.59 -11.07
C ARG A 172 -11.57 2.44 -10.66
N VAL A 173 -12.05 1.51 -9.86
CA VAL A 173 -11.21 0.52 -9.18
C VAL A 173 -11.73 -0.89 -9.43
N THR A 174 -10.88 -1.71 -10.04
CA THR A 174 -11.09 -3.16 -10.14
C THR A 174 -10.05 -3.85 -9.27
N VAL A 175 -10.47 -4.73 -8.35
CA VAL A 175 -9.55 -5.47 -7.47
C VAL A 175 -9.64 -6.97 -7.74
N HIS A 176 -8.49 -7.60 -7.95
CA HIS A 176 -8.34 -9.03 -8.09
C HIS A 176 -7.72 -9.63 -6.82
N ALA A 177 -8.45 -10.54 -6.16
CA ALA A 177 -7.90 -11.36 -5.09
C ALA A 177 -7.00 -12.47 -5.69
N ALA A 178 -5.79 -12.12 -6.12
CA ALA A 178 -4.90 -12.99 -6.89
C ALA A 178 -3.42 -12.57 -6.76
N ASP A 179 -2.53 -13.52 -7.06
CA ASP A 179 -1.09 -13.25 -7.24
C ASP A 179 -0.85 -12.60 -8.61
N TRP A 180 -0.43 -11.33 -8.59
CA TRP A 180 -0.13 -10.59 -9.81
C TRP A 180 1.09 -11.15 -10.57
N THR A 181 2.05 -11.78 -9.88
CA THR A 181 3.21 -12.38 -10.56
C THR A 181 2.81 -13.59 -11.38
N ALA A 182 1.83 -14.37 -10.90
CA ALA A 182 1.23 -15.44 -11.67
C ALA A 182 0.50 -14.87 -12.90
N ALA A 183 -0.30 -13.82 -12.72
CA ALA A 183 -0.98 -13.13 -13.83
C ALA A 183 0.00 -12.57 -14.87
N ARG A 184 1.15 -12.02 -14.45
CA ARG A 184 2.20 -11.55 -15.38
C ARG A 184 2.77 -12.70 -16.20
N ARG A 185 3.20 -13.78 -15.54
CA ARG A 185 3.81 -14.95 -16.20
C ARG A 185 2.88 -15.65 -17.20
N THR A 186 1.57 -15.58 -16.98
CA THR A 186 0.56 -16.14 -17.89
C THR A 186 0.03 -15.15 -18.93
N GLY A 187 0.55 -13.91 -18.96
CA GLY A 187 0.11 -12.87 -19.90
C GLY A 187 -1.31 -12.33 -19.61
N GLN A 188 -1.78 -12.48 -18.38
CA GLN A 188 -3.10 -12.04 -17.92
C GLN A 188 -3.08 -10.69 -17.18
N LEU A 189 -1.88 -10.15 -16.91
CA LEU A 189 -1.75 -8.79 -16.39
C LEU A 189 -2.11 -7.79 -17.50
N PRO A 190 -3.08 -6.89 -17.29
CA PRO A 190 -3.53 -5.99 -18.34
C PRO A 190 -2.47 -4.93 -18.67
N ALA A 191 -2.48 -4.45 -19.90
CA ALA A 191 -1.65 -3.31 -20.30
C ALA A 191 -2.02 -2.08 -19.45
N ALA A 192 -1.01 -1.37 -18.97
CA ALA A 192 -1.17 -0.22 -18.10
C ALA A 192 -0.16 0.88 -18.43
N ALA A 193 -0.54 2.11 -18.12
CA ALA A 193 0.32 3.28 -18.28
C ALA A 193 1.44 3.33 -17.24
N ALA A 194 1.19 2.81 -16.05
CA ALA A 194 2.17 2.67 -15.00
C ALA A 194 1.77 1.57 -14.01
N ALA A 195 2.69 1.21 -13.14
CA ALA A 195 2.44 0.32 -12.01
C ALA A 195 3.00 0.90 -10.71
N PHE A 196 2.34 0.59 -9.62
CA PHE A 196 2.83 0.74 -8.26
C PHE A 196 2.92 -0.65 -7.62
N ALA A 197 3.99 -0.90 -6.87
CA ALA A 197 4.16 -2.13 -6.10
C ALA A 197 4.56 -1.81 -4.65
N ASP A 198 3.86 -2.44 -3.70
CA ASP A 198 4.20 -2.45 -2.26
C ASP A 198 4.49 -3.89 -1.81
N PRO A 199 5.70 -4.38 -2.07
CA PRO A 199 6.06 -5.75 -1.75
C PRO A 199 6.14 -6.00 -0.24
N ALA A 200 5.61 -7.15 0.18
CA ALA A 200 5.76 -7.66 1.53
C ALA A 200 7.24 -8.03 1.81
N ARG A 201 7.56 -8.29 3.09
CA ARG A 201 8.89 -8.73 3.52
C ARG A 201 8.83 -10.14 4.09
N ARG A 202 9.82 -10.97 3.79
CA ARG A 202 10.06 -12.22 4.53
C ARG A 202 10.65 -11.88 5.89
N SER A 203 10.08 -12.42 6.96
CA SER A 203 10.55 -12.27 8.34
C SER A 203 11.72 -13.19 8.71
N GLU A 204 12.29 -13.91 7.75
CA GLU A 204 13.38 -14.87 7.98
C GLU A 204 14.76 -14.25 7.67
N GLY A 205 15.37 -13.56 8.65
CA GLY A 205 16.78 -13.17 8.56
C GLY A 205 17.22 -11.91 9.31
N ARG A 206 18.52 -11.78 9.56
CA ARG A 206 19.17 -10.69 10.35
C ARG A 206 19.30 -9.34 9.64
N ARG A 207 19.05 -9.24 8.32
CA ARG A 207 19.17 -7.99 7.55
C ARG A 207 17.79 -7.38 7.32
N LEU A 208 17.38 -6.49 8.22
CA LEU A 208 16.03 -5.89 8.24
C LEU A 208 15.74 -4.96 7.04
N PHE A 209 16.78 -4.52 6.30
CA PHE A 209 16.65 -3.49 5.28
C PHE A 209 17.11 -3.89 3.87
N SER A 210 17.20 -5.19 3.59
CA SER A 210 17.67 -5.70 2.28
C SER A 210 16.52 -5.95 1.30
N LEU A 211 16.67 -5.49 0.06
CA LEU A 211 15.77 -5.76 -1.07
C LEU A 211 15.65 -7.26 -1.39
N HIS A 212 16.65 -8.07 -1.01
CA HIS A 212 16.61 -9.53 -1.20
C HIS A 212 15.52 -10.22 -0.38
N THR A 213 14.99 -9.56 0.65
CA THR A 213 13.92 -10.10 1.52
C THR A 213 12.51 -9.80 1.00
N MET A 214 12.38 -9.02 -0.07
CA MET A 214 11.10 -8.61 -0.63
C MET A 214 10.31 -9.78 -1.23
N GLN A 215 8.99 -9.64 -1.19
CA GLN A 215 8.03 -10.50 -1.85
C GLN A 215 7.01 -9.65 -2.63
N PRO A 216 6.96 -9.78 -3.97
CA PRO A 216 7.79 -10.67 -4.77
C PRO A 216 9.27 -10.23 -4.83
N PRO A 217 10.19 -11.12 -5.24
CA PRO A 217 11.60 -10.80 -5.34
C PRO A 217 11.87 -9.64 -6.31
N LEU A 218 12.94 -8.88 -6.07
CA LEU A 218 13.35 -7.75 -6.92
C LEU A 218 13.41 -8.10 -8.42
N ALA A 219 13.82 -9.32 -8.77
CA ALA A 219 13.84 -9.79 -10.16
C ALA A 219 12.47 -9.74 -10.86
N GLU A 220 11.38 -10.02 -10.14
CA GLU A 220 10.02 -9.92 -10.68
C GLU A 220 9.62 -8.47 -10.96
N LEU A 221 10.05 -7.55 -10.10
CA LEU A 221 9.82 -6.11 -10.26
C LEU A 221 10.65 -5.54 -11.41
N LEU A 222 11.89 -6.02 -11.60
CA LEU A 222 12.73 -5.63 -12.73
C LEU A 222 12.19 -6.10 -14.08
N MET A 223 11.63 -7.32 -14.14
CA MET A 223 10.93 -7.78 -15.34
C MET A 223 9.71 -6.90 -15.62
N LEU A 224 8.89 -6.62 -14.61
CA LEU A 224 7.75 -5.71 -14.75
C LEU A 224 8.19 -4.31 -15.23
N ALA A 225 9.30 -3.77 -14.71
CA ALA A 225 9.82 -2.47 -15.12
C ALA A 225 10.15 -2.39 -16.63
N GLY A 226 10.44 -3.52 -17.28
CA GLY A 226 10.63 -3.59 -18.73
C GLY A 226 9.33 -3.75 -19.54
N GLU A 227 8.20 -4.00 -18.86
CA GLU A 227 6.89 -4.26 -19.46
C GLU A 227 5.92 -3.08 -19.34
N VAL A 228 6.16 -2.14 -18.42
CA VAL A 228 5.33 -0.94 -18.21
C VAL A 228 6.12 0.35 -18.45
N PRO A 229 5.48 1.45 -18.92
CA PRO A 229 6.18 2.72 -19.17
C PRO A 229 6.80 3.35 -17.92
N ALA A 230 6.16 3.20 -16.77
CA ALA A 230 6.65 3.70 -15.48
C ALA A 230 6.30 2.74 -14.35
N LEU A 231 7.22 2.55 -13.40
CA LEU A 231 7.01 1.73 -12.21
C LEU A 231 7.54 2.45 -10.96
N ALA A 232 6.71 2.51 -9.93
CA ALA A 232 7.10 2.91 -8.58
C ALA A 232 7.08 1.68 -7.66
N VAL A 233 8.19 1.40 -6.99
CA VAL A 233 8.27 0.32 -6.00
C VAL A 233 8.55 0.92 -4.63
N LYS A 234 7.60 0.79 -3.70
CA LYS A 234 7.85 1.17 -2.32
C LYS A 234 8.82 0.18 -1.68
N VAL A 235 9.83 0.70 -1.00
CA VAL A 235 10.82 -0.08 -0.25
C VAL A 235 11.05 0.57 1.11
N MET A 236 11.82 -0.13 1.94
CA MET A 236 12.16 0.35 3.27
C MET A 236 12.98 1.65 3.22
N PRO A 237 12.80 2.58 4.18
CA PRO A 237 13.57 3.82 4.23
C PRO A 237 15.08 3.59 4.46
N GLY A 238 15.43 2.41 4.99
CA GLY A 238 16.81 1.97 5.24
C GLY A 238 17.46 1.22 4.08
N VAL A 239 16.91 1.24 2.86
CA VAL A 239 17.45 0.48 1.71
C VAL A 239 18.93 0.79 1.49
N GLU A 240 19.76 -0.24 1.38
CA GLU A 240 21.19 -0.06 1.11
C GLU A 240 21.40 0.34 -0.35
N MET A 241 22.20 1.39 -0.59
CA MET A 241 22.34 1.98 -1.92
C MET A 241 23.10 1.08 -2.90
N ASP A 242 23.88 0.12 -2.42
CA ASP A 242 24.57 -0.89 -3.24
C ASP A 242 23.61 -1.98 -3.75
N GLU A 243 22.43 -2.12 -3.15
CA GLU A 243 21.37 -3.03 -3.60
C GLU A 243 20.43 -2.38 -4.64
N VAL A 244 20.45 -1.04 -4.76
CA VAL A 244 19.58 -0.29 -5.67
C VAL A 244 19.98 -0.54 -7.13
N PRO A 245 19.04 -0.95 -8.01
CA PRO A 245 19.34 -1.12 -9.43
C PRO A 245 19.79 0.19 -10.10
N PRO A 246 20.81 0.17 -10.97
CA PRO A 246 21.34 1.39 -11.60
C PRO A 246 20.34 2.05 -12.58
N GLN A 247 19.32 1.30 -13.04
CA GLN A 247 18.28 1.80 -13.93
C GLN A 247 17.12 2.54 -13.24
N CYS A 248 17.15 2.72 -11.92
CA CYS A 248 16.12 3.48 -11.21
C CYS A 248 16.69 4.66 -10.43
N SER A 249 15.82 5.65 -10.22
CA SER A 249 16.07 6.69 -9.24
C SER A 249 15.47 6.33 -7.88
N VAL A 250 15.95 6.95 -6.81
CA VAL A 250 15.49 6.69 -5.45
C VAL A 250 14.98 7.96 -4.77
N GLU A 251 13.73 7.92 -4.34
CA GLU A 251 13.14 8.93 -3.48
C GLU A 251 13.13 8.46 -2.03
N PHE A 252 13.54 9.31 -1.09
CA PHE A 252 13.31 9.11 0.34
C PHE A 252 12.20 10.04 0.80
N VAL A 253 11.16 9.48 1.42
CA VAL A 253 9.94 10.23 1.76
C VAL A 253 9.85 10.39 3.28
N SER A 254 9.89 11.64 3.76
CA SER A 254 9.66 11.98 5.15
C SER A 254 8.25 12.54 5.36
N HIS A 255 7.61 12.07 6.43
CA HIS A 255 6.34 12.59 6.91
C HIS A 255 6.33 12.63 8.43
N ALA A 256 5.95 13.79 9.00
CA ALA A 256 5.95 14.05 10.44
C ALA A 256 7.33 13.79 11.09
N GLY A 257 8.40 14.27 10.45
CA GLY A 257 9.78 14.17 10.95
C GLY A 257 10.36 12.75 10.95
N THR A 258 9.76 11.82 10.20
CA THR A 258 10.24 10.45 10.07
C THR A 258 10.36 10.09 8.59
N CYS A 259 11.51 9.57 8.17
CA CYS A 259 11.64 8.90 6.86
C CYS A 259 10.80 7.62 6.88
N LYS A 260 9.64 7.65 6.23
CA LYS A 260 8.63 6.58 6.27
C LYS A 260 8.94 5.46 5.29
N GLU A 261 9.47 5.82 4.13
CA GLU A 261 9.65 4.93 2.99
C GLU A 261 10.73 5.46 2.06
N ALA A 262 11.24 4.56 1.23
CA ALA A 262 11.90 4.95 -0.01
C ALA A 262 11.08 4.42 -1.19
N VAL A 263 11.21 5.05 -2.35
CA VAL A 263 10.52 4.64 -3.58
C VAL A 263 11.56 4.50 -4.68
N LEU A 264 11.62 3.31 -5.29
CA LEU A 264 12.41 3.07 -6.49
C LEU A 264 11.55 3.44 -7.70
N TRP A 265 12.07 4.34 -8.53
CA TRP A 265 11.37 4.89 -9.68
C TRP A 265 12.02 4.42 -10.99
N PHE A 266 11.28 3.66 -11.78
CA PHE A 266 11.68 3.21 -13.12
C PHE A 266 10.85 3.97 -14.17
N GLY A 267 11.48 4.36 -15.28
CA GLY A 267 10.81 5.14 -16.34
C GLY A 267 10.65 6.64 -16.04
N ARG A 268 11.26 7.15 -14.96
CA ARG A 268 11.29 8.56 -14.55
C ARG A 268 12.57 9.26 -15.03
N GLY A 269 12.73 9.42 -16.34
CA GLY A 269 13.97 9.98 -16.93
C GLY A 269 14.24 11.46 -16.58
N ASP A 270 13.25 12.18 -16.07
CA ASP A 270 13.33 13.55 -15.59
C ASP A 270 13.76 13.66 -14.11
N ALA A 271 13.77 12.54 -13.37
CA ALA A 271 14.11 12.53 -11.96
C ALA A 271 15.63 12.56 -11.74
N PRO A 272 16.12 13.20 -10.66
CA PRO A 272 17.49 13.02 -10.21
C PRO A 272 17.72 11.56 -9.79
N ALA A 273 18.99 11.13 -9.72
CA ALA A 273 19.32 9.76 -9.30
C ALA A 273 18.82 9.46 -7.88
N ARG A 274 18.87 10.46 -6.99
CA ARG A 274 18.41 10.35 -5.61
C ARG A 274 17.89 11.68 -5.08
N TRP A 275 16.79 11.66 -4.34
CA TRP A 275 16.27 12.87 -3.67
C TRP A 275 15.50 12.56 -2.39
N ALA A 276 15.29 13.60 -1.59
CA ALA A 276 14.39 13.59 -0.45
C ALA A 276 13.12 14.38 -0.79
N ALA A 277 11.96 13.85 -0.40
CA ALA A 277 10.69 14.56 -0.35
C ALA A 277 10.25 14.65 1.11
N VAL A 278 10.13 15.86 1.64
CA VAL A 278 9.81 16.12 3.05
C VAL A 278 8.46 16.83 3.14
N HIS A 279 7.49 16.18 3.76
CA HIS A 279 6.18 16.78 3.99
C HIS A 279 6.20 17.71 5.22
N GLN A 280 5.86 18.97 5.01
CA GLN A 280 5.77 20.02 6.03
C GLN A 280 4.40 20.70 5.99
N ALA A 281 4.09 21.57 6.95
CA ALA A 281 2.81 22.28 6.99
C ALA A 281 2.51 23.13 5.73
N GLY A 282 3.54 23.56 5.00
CA GLY A 282 3.44 24.30 3.75
C GLY A 282 3.39 23.42 2.48
N GLY A 283 3.36 22.10 2.62
CA GLY A 283 3.40 21.14 1.52
C GLY A 283 4.73 20.38 1.42
N TRP A 284 5.02 19.89 0.22
CA TRP A 284 6.20 19.06 -0.05
C TRP A 284 7.42 19.90 -0.42
N LEU A 285 8.53 19.68 0.29
CA LEU A 285 9.85 20.17 -0.05
C LEU A 285 10.67 19.05 -0.68
N THR A 286 11.25 19.30 -1.85
CA THR A 286 12.13 18.35 -2.54
C THR A 286 13.57 18.83 -2.54
N LEU A 287 14.51 17.95 -2.19
CA LEU A 287 15.96 18.19 -2.22
C LEU A 287 16.67 17.04 -2.92
N ALA A 288 17.26 17.32 -4.08
CA ALA A 288 18.01 16.34 -4.86
C ALA A 288 19.47 16.27 -4.43
N ASP A 289 20.05 15.07 -4.47
CA ASP A 289 21.50 14.92 -4.38
C ASP A 289 22.16 15.44 -5.66
N ASP A 290 23.06 16.42 -5.52
CA ASP A 290 23.82 16.99 -6.63
C ASP A 290 25.29 16.54 -6.63
N GLY A 291 25.66 15.59 -5.75
CA GLY A 291 26.99 15.01 -5.65
C GLY A 291 28.04 15.89 -4.97
N ARG A 292 27.67 17.10 -4.51
CA ARG A 292 28.62 17.97 -3.80
C ARG A 292 28.83 17.50 -2.36
N THR A 293 30.05 17.69 -1.87
CA THR A 293 30.34 17.50 -0.45
C THR A 293 29.81 18.69 0.34
N PRO A 294 29.10 18.48 1.46
CA PRO A 294 28.65 19.58 2.33
C PRO A 294 29.84 20.41 2.82
N PRO A 295 29.69 21.74 2.95
CA PRO A 295 30.74 22.57 3.53
C PRO A 295 31.04 22.15 4.97
N SER A 296 32.32 22.19 5.35
CA SER A 296 32.79 21.89 6.71
C SER A 296 33.59 23.06 7.27
N GLY A 297 33.54 23.22 8.60
CA GLY A 297 34.22 24.29 9.33
C GLY A 297 34.26 24.03 10.82
N ASP A 298 35.01 24.87 11.55
CA ASP A 298 35.20 24.72 13.00
C ASP A 298 33.91 25.05 13.78
N VAL A 299 33.62 24.24 14.80
CA VAL A 299 32.50 24.48 15.73
C VAL A 299 32.99 25.24 16.95
N SER A 300 32.30 26.31 17.33
CA SER A 300 32.63 27.14 18.51
C SER A 300 31.46 27.21 19.50
N PRO A 301 31.74 27.41 20.81
CA PRO A 301 30.68 27.65 21.80
C PRO A 301 29.76 28.81 21.39
N GLY A 302 28.44 28.61 21.53
CA GLY A 302 27.42 29.58 21.13
C GLY A 302 26.86 29.37 19.72
N MET A 303 27.40 28.42 18.93
CA MET A 303 26.78 28.00 17.68
C MET A 303 25.52 27.17 17.88
N VAL A 304 24.63 27.19 16.89
CA VAL A 304 23.36 26.44 16.87
C VAL A 304 23.56 25.13 16.13
N LEU A 305 23.00 24.05 16.66
CA LEU A 305 22.95 22.74 16.00
C LEU A 305 21.59 22.55 15.33
N TYR A 306 21.62 22.22 14.04
CA TYR A 306 20.45 21.81 13.28
C TYR A 306 20.56 20.31 12.99
N GLU A 307 19.49 19.55 13.23
CA GLU A 307 19.38 18.15 12.83
C GLU A 307 18.63 18.07 11.50
N PRO A 308 19.27 17.65 10.39
CA PRO A 308 18.59 17.49 9.11
C PRO A 308 17.49 16.43 9.18
N ASP A 309 16.45 16.61 8.37
CA ASP A 309 15.40 15.60 8.26
C ASP A 309 15.99 14.24 7.81
N PRO A 310 15.55 13.10 8.40
CA PRO A 310 16.10 11.79 8.08
C PRO A 310 16.05 11.43 6.58
N ALA A 311 15.05 11.88 5.82
CA ALA A 311 15.01 11.63 4.37
C ALA A 311 16.12 12.39 3.64
N VAL A 312 16.45 13.61 4.07
CA VAL A 312 17.56 14.40 3.48
C VAL A 312 18.91 13.73 3.74
N ILE A 313 19.11 13.19 4.95
CA ILE A 313 20.30 12.41 5.30
C ILE A 313 20.40 11.17 4.40
N ARG A 314 19.32 10.40 4.27
CA ARG A 314 19.28 9.19 3.43
C ARG A 314 19.50 9.49 1.95
N ALA A 315 18.95 10.60 1.48
CA ALA A 315 19.14 11.08 0.12
C ALA A 315 20.55 11.65 -0.14
N GLY A 316 21.39 11.85 0.88
CA GLY A 316 22.70 12.48 0.71
C GLY A 316 22.63 13.97 0.32
N ALA A 317 21.45 14.59 0.35
CA ALA A 317 21.19 15.95 -0.14
C ALA A 317 21.58 17.04 0.89
N LEU A 318 22.66 16.81 1.65
CA LEU A 318 23.11 17.71 2.70
C LEU A 318 23.76 18.99 2.15
N ALA A 319 24.52 18.89 1.06
CA ALA A 319 25.13 20.08 0.44
C ALA A 319 24.07 21.08 -0.07
N PRO A 320 23.04 20.66 -0.83
CA PRO A 320 21.90 21.53 -1.15
C PRO A 320 21.15 22.08 0.06
N LEU A 321 21.08 21.34 1.17
CA LEU A 321 20.44 21.81 2.40
C LEU A 321 21.22 22.97 3.03
N CYS A 322 22.55 22.92 3.04
CA CYS A 322 23.40 23.97 3.62
C CYS A 322 23.32 25.33 2.89
N GLU A 323 22.81 25.38 1.66
CA GLU A 323 22.67 26.62 0.89
C GLU A 323 21.37 27.38 1.19
N ARG A 324 20.44 26.77 1.93
CA ARG A 324 19.14 27.33 2.28
C ARG A 324 19.13 27.95 3.67
#